data_AF-A0A7L4KMT7-F1
#
_entry.id   AF-A0A7L4KMT7-F1
#
_cell.length_a   1.000
_cell.length_b   1.000
_cell.length_c   1.000
_cell.angle_alpha   90.00
_cell.angle_beta   90.00
_cell.angle_gamma   90.00
#
_symmetry.space_group_name_H-M   'P 1'
#
loop_
_entity.id
_entity.type
_entity.pdbx_description
1 polymer ?
#
loop_
_entity_poly.entity_id
_entity_poly.type
_entity_poly.pdbx_seq_one_letter_code
_entity_poly.pdbx_strand_id
1 'polypeptide(L)'
;VKMLLTFLTCLYFLPQVCGCIILGVSIWIRVSSPQQVNTCSHTSTFMLAGVNLLIAVGSIIMVLGFLGCCGAVRESRCMLMLFFIGLLLILILQVTGGIIGAVYKSQMDEALNLTLSANVDALQSTTDNEKYQEVFQKFEKENQCCGLLNGPEDWGTNFYKYPSKICHCDPEESSPDLCIEYQNRYIYKK
;
A
#
# COMPACT_ATOMS: atom_id res chain seq x y z
N VAL A 1 15.99 -36.74 -2.83
CA VAL A 1 14.53 -36.55 -3.02
C VAL A 1 13.84 -36.05 -1.76
N LYS A 2 13.87 -36.78 -0.62
CA LYS A 2 13.26 -36.32 0.65
C LYS A 2 13.80 -34.97 1.16
N MET A 3 15.12 -34.76 1.13
CA MET A 3 15.75 -33.47 1.49
C MET A 3 15.28 -32.29 0.60
N LEU A 4 15.06 -32.55 -0.69
CA LEU A 4 14.56 -31.56 -1.65
C LEU A 4 13.08 -31.22 -1.37
N LEU A 5 12.26 -32.23 -1.06
CA LEU A 5 10.83 -32.04 -0.75
C LEU A 5 10.62 -31.27 0.56
N THR A 6 11.44 -31.54 1.58
CA THR A 6 11.42 -30.80 2.85
C THR A 6 11.83 -29.35 2.64
N PHE A 7 12.89 -29.09 1.87
CA PHE A 7 13.34 -27.74 1.55
C PHE A 7 12.27 -26.95 0.77
N LEU A 8 11.64 -27.57 -0.22
CA LEU A 8 10.54 -26.96 -0.98
C LEU A 8 9.34 -26.64 -0.08
N THR A 9 8.96 -27.55 0.81
CA THR A 9 7.84 -27.31 1.75
C THR A 9 8.13 -26.13 2.68
N CYS A 10 9.36 -26.01 3.20
CA CYS A 10 9.78 -24.86 4.00
C CYS A 10 9.73 -23.55 3.20
N LEU A 11 10.16 -23.57 1.94
CA LEU A 11 10.11 -22.41 1.05
C LEU A 11 8.68 -21.93 0.75
N TYR A 12 7.70 -22.84 0.65
CA TYR A 12 6.29 -22.47 0.45
C TYR A 12 5.58 -22.04 1.73
N PHE A 13 6.05 -22.47 2.89
CA PHE A 13 5.42 -22.16 4.18
C PHE A 13 5.60 -20.68 4.58
N LEU A 14 6.79 -20.12 4.36
CA LEU A 14 7.07 -18.70 4.65
C LEU A 14 6.14 -17.71 3.91
N PRO A 15 5.98 -17.79 2.58
CA PRO A 15 5.06 -16.90 1.85
C PRO A 15 3.59 -17.16 2.20
N GLN A 16 3.21 -18.38 2.61
CA GLN A 16 1.85 -18.66 3.10
C GLN A 16 1.53 -17.87 4.37
N VAL A 17 2.45 -17.86 5.34
CA VAL A 17 2.29 -17.11 6.60
C VAL A 17 2.20 -15.61 6.31
N CYS A 18 3.06 -15.10 5.42
CA CYS A 18 3.00 -13.71 4.96
C CYS A 18 1.65 -13.38 4.31
N GLY A 19 1.14 -14.26 3.44
CA GLY A 19 -0.18 -14.11 2.80
C GLY A 19 -1.33 -14.02 3.82
N CYS A 20 -1.31 -14.85 4.86
CA CYS A 20 -2.30 -14.80 5.94
C CYS A 20 -2.26 -13.48 6.72
N ILE A 21 -1.06 -12.96 7.01
CA ILE A 21 -0.89 -11.67 7.69
C ILE A 21 -1.43 -10.53 6.82
N ILE A 22 -1.05 -10.50 5.54
CA ILE A 22 -1.51 -9.48 4.59
C ILE A 22 -3.03 -9.49 4.47
N LEU A 23 -3.65 -10.67 4.32
CA LEU A 23 -5.10 -10.82 4.28
C LEU A 23 -5.77 -10.32 5.57
N GLY A 24 -5.25 -10.74 6.73
CA GLY A 24 -5.77 -10.34 8.03
C GLY A 24 -5.75 -8.81 8.20
N VAL A 25 -4.62 -8.18 7.88
CA VAL A 25 -4.46 -6.72 7.93
C VAL A 25 -5.39 -6.04 6.93
N SER A 26 -5.54 -6.57 5.72
CA SER A 26 -6.41 -5.98 4.70
C SER A 26 -7.89 -6.00 5.10
N ILE A 27 -8.34 -7.11 5.68
CA ILE A 27 -9.70 -7.26 6.21
C ILE A 27 -9.90 -6.35 7.43
N TRP A 28 -8.90 -6.28 8.33
CA TRP A 28 -8.93 -5.38 9.47
C TRP A 28 -9.10 -3.93 9.02
N ILE A 29 -8.28 -3.45 8.08
CA ILE A 29 -8.39 -2.09 7.52
C ILE A 29 -9.76 -1.84 6.91
N ARG A 30 -10.31 -2.82 6.18
CA ARG A 30 -11.64 -2.70 5.56
C ARG A 30 -12.76 -2.59 6.60
N VAL A 31 -12.66 -3.31 7.71
CA VAL A 31 -13.69 -3.31 8.77
C VAL A 31 -13.53 -2.10 9.70
N SER A 32 -12.30 -1.73 10.05
CA SER A 32 -11.97 -0.59 10.91
C SER A 32 -12.17 0.76 10.25
N SER A 33 -12.40 0.79 8.94
CA SER A 33 -12.80 1.98 8.17
C SER A 33 -14.30 1.95 7.90
N PRO A 34 -15.18 2.26 8.88
CA PRO A 34 -16.60 2.44 8.60
C PRO A 34 -16.75 3.74 7.80
N GLN A 35 -16.59 3.68 6.48
CA GLN A 35 -16.95 4.81 5.63
C GLN A 35 -18.47 4.86 5.54
N GLN A 36 -19.00 6.01 5.97
CA GLN A 36 -20.35 6.46 5.73
C GLN A 36 -20.70 6.16 4.27
N VAL A 37 -21.67 5.27 4.08
CA VAL A 37 -22.21 4.83 2.79
C VAL A 37 -22.81 5.95 1.93
N ASN A 38 -22.71 7.22 2.34
CA ASN A 38 -23.47 8.33 1.78
C ASN A 38 -22.63 9.61 1.64
N THR A 39 -21.51 9.62 0.91
CA THR A 39 -20.99 10.91 0.39
C THR A 39 -20.07 10.70 -0.80
N CYS A 40 -20.47 11.32 -1.92
CA CYS A 40 -19.71 11.39 -3.14
C CYS A 40 -18.33 12.03 -2.87
N SER A 41 -17.26 11.23 -2.84
CA SER A 41 -15.90 11.74 -2.96
C SER A 41 -15.02 10.69 -3.63
N HIS A 42 -14.50 11.02 -4.81
CA HIS A 42 -13.67 10.14 -5.65
C HIS A 42 -12.43 9.57 -4.90
N THR A 43 -11.95 10.27 -3.88
CA THR A 43 -10.76 9.93 -3.08
C THR A 43 -10.96 8.70 -2.19
N SER A 44 -12.14 8.55 -1.59
CA SER A 44 -12.48 7.40 -0.74
C SER A 44 -12.55 6.08 -1.53
N THR A 45 -12.87 6.19 -2.83
CA THR A 45 -13.03 5.04 -3.73
C THR A 45 -11.70 4.36 -4.05
N PHE A 46 -10.60 5.13 -4.19
CA PHE A 46 -9.29 4.57 -4.53
C PHE A 46 -8.64 3.80 -3.39
N MET A 47 -8.69 4.32 -2.16
CA MET A 47 -8.19 3.60 -1.00
C MET A 47 -8.97 2.29 -0.79
N LEU A 48 -10.30 2.33 -0.95
CA LEU A 48 -11.14 1.12 -0.93
C LEU A 48 -10.79 0.15 -2.06
N ALA A 49 -10.56 0.65 -3.27
CA ALA A 49 -10.14 -0.17 -4.41
C ALA A 49 -8.79 -0.84 -4.16
N GLY A 50 -7.82 -0.12 -3.58
CA GLY A 50 -6.52 -0.66 -3.19
C GLY A 50 -6.64 -1.76 -2.13
N VAL A 51 -7.43 -1.53 -1.07
CA VAL A 51 -7.68 -2.55 -0.02
C VAL A 51 -8.39 -3.77 -0.59
N ASN A 52 -9.39 -3.60 -1.46
CA ASN A 52 -10.06 -4.71 -2.17
C ASN A 52 -9.09 -5.53 -3.01
N LEU A 53 -8.19 -4.86 -3.73
CA LEU A 53 -7.17 -5.52 -4.54
C LEU A 53 -6.18 -6.29 -3.66
N LEU A 54 -5.77 -5.73 -2.52
CA LEU A 54 -4.92 -6.44 -1.54
C LEU A 54 -5.61 -7.71 -1.00
N ILE A 55 -6.90 -7.64 -0.70
CA ILE A 55 -7.70 -8.81 -0.28
C ILE A 55 -7.72 -9.86 -1.40
N ALA A 56 -8.00 -9.45 -2.64
CA ALA A 56 -8.04 -10.36 -3.79
C ALA A 56 -6.68 -11.06 -3.98
N VAL A 57 -5.59 -10.30 -4.04
CA VAL A 57 -4.23 -10.82 -4.22
C VAL A 57 -3.83 -11.74 -3.07
N GLY A 58 -4.07 -11.32 -1.82
CA GLY A 58 -3.78 -12.14 -0.65
C GLY A 58 -4.53 -13.48 -0.67
N SER A 59 -5.79 -13.49 -1.13
CA SER A 59 -6.60 -14.70 -1.23
C SER A 59 -6.05 -15.68 -2.26
N ILE A 60 -5.60 -15.17 -3.41
CA ILE A 60 -4.98 -15.97 -4.47
C ILE A 60 -3.68 -16.59 -3.97
N ILE A 61 -2.82 -15.79 -3.31
CA ILE A 61 -1.57 -16.28 -2.72
C ILE A 61 -1.85 -17.39 -1.70
N MET A 62 -2.85 -17.21 -0.84
CA MET A 62 -3.21 -18.20 0.18
C MET A 62 -3.70 -19.52 -0.42
N VAL A 63 -4.51 -19.47 -1.50
CA VAL A 63 -4.99 -20.67 -2.20
C VAL A 63 -3.83 -21.36 -2.94
N LEU A 64 -3.02 -20.62 -3.68
CA LEU A 64 -1.90 -21.20 -4.43
C LEU A 64 -0.81 -21.77 -3.51
N GLY A 65 -0.52 -21.11 -2.39
CA GLY A 65 0.44 -21.64 -1.42
C GLY A 65 -0.09 -22.89 -0.69
N PHE A 66 -1.39 -22.97 -0.41
CA PHE A 66 -2.01 -24.21 0.09
C PHE A 66 -1.91 -25.35 -0.92
N LEU A 67 -2.24 -25.09 -2.20
CA LEU A 67 -2.12 -26.09 -3.26
C LEU A 67 -0.67 -26.54 -3.49
N GLY A 68 0.30 -25.62 -3.41
CA GLY A 68 1.72 -25.93 -3.52
C GLY A 68 2.24 -26.78 -2.37
N CYS A 69 1.92 -26.41 -1.12
CA CYS A 69 2.32 -27.14 0.08
C CYS A 69 1.66 -28.54 0.15
N CYS A 70 0.33 -28.61 0.01
CA CYS A 70 -0.38 -29.88 0.03
C CYS A 70 -0.05 -30.76 -1.19
N GLY A 71 0.19 -30.17 -2.36
CA GLY A 71 0.59 -30.88 -3.57
C GLY A 71 1.96 -31.55 -3.41
N ALA A 72 2.92 -30.86 -2.79
CA ALA A 72 4.24 -31.41 -2.48
C ALA A 72 4.18 -32.54 -1.44
N VAL A 73 3.43 -32.36 -0.35
CA VAL A 73 3.33 -33.36 0.73
C VAL A 73 2.53 -34.60 0.31
N ARG A 74 1.45 -34.43 -0.44
CA ARG A 74 0.59 -35.55 -0.87
C ARG A 74 1.07 -36.24 -2.16
N GLU A 75 2.20 -35.79 -2.74
CA GLU A 75 2.71 -36.21 -4.05
C GLU A 75 1.59 -36.28 -5.12
N SER A 76 0.58 -35.41 -5.00
CA SER A 76 -0.63 -35.47 -5.80
C SER A 76 -0.42 -34.70 -7.09
N ARG A 77 -0.32 -35.43 -8.21
CA ARG A 77 -0.15 -34.83 -9.54
C ARG A 77 -1.25 -33.84 -9.90
N CYS A 78 -2.50 -34.10 -9.49
CA CYS A 78 -3.63 -33.21 -9.78
C CYS A 78 -3.47 -31.85 -9.08
N MET A 79 -3.13 -31.84 -7.79
CA MET A 79 -2.90 -30.61 -7.03
C MET A 79 -1.70 -29.82 -7.57
N LEU A 80 -0.62 -30.51 -7.93
CA LEU A 80 0.56 -29.88 -8.52
C LEU A 80 0.29 -29.30 -9.92
N MET A 81 -0.54 -29.98 -10.73
CA MET A 81 -0.98 -29.45 -12.02
C MET A 81 -1.83 -28.19 -11.86
N LEU A 82 -2.79 -28.18 -10.92
CA LEU A 82 -3.59 -26.99 -10.64
C LEU A 82 -2.73 -25.80 -10.19
N PHE A 83 -1.73 -26.06 -9.34
CA PHE A 83 -0.75 -25.04 -8.95
C PHE A 83 0.01 -24.47 -10.16
N PHE A 84 0.51 -25.33 -11.05
CA PHE A 84 1.24 -24.91 -12.24
C PHE A 84 0.36 -24.11 -13.21
N ILE A 85 -0.87 -24.57 -13.44
CA ILE A 85 -1.86 -23.85 -14.27
C ILE A 85 -2.16 -22.48 -13.66
N GLY A 86 -2.35 -22.40 -12.33
CA GLY A 86 -2.58 -21.14 -11.62
C GLY A 86 -1.41 -20.16 -11.79
N LEU A 87 -0.17 -20.62 -11.63
CA LEU A 87 1.01 -19.80 -11.87
C LEU A 87 1.11 -19.31 -13.31
N LEU A 88 0.80 -20.18 -14.27
CA LEU A 88 0.82 -19.83 -15.69
C LEU A 88 -0.24 -18.76 -16.03
N LEU A 89 -1.44 -18.86 -15.46
CA LEU A 89 -2.47 -17.83 -15.60
C LEU A 89 -2.04 -16.49 -14.98
N ILE A 90 -1.43 -16.51 -13.80
CA ILE A 90 -0.89 -15.29 -13.18
C ILE A 90 0.19 -14.66 -14.06
N LEU A 91 1.08 -15.47 -14.64
CA LEU A 91 2.12 -14.99 -15.53
C LEU A 91 1.53 -14.30 -16.77
N ILE A 92 0.50 -14.87 -17.38
CA ILE A 92 -0.20 -14.25 -18.51
C ILE A 92 -0.84 -12.92 -18.09
N LEU A 93 -1.50 -12.88 -16.92
CA LEU A 93 -2.10 -11.66 -16.38
C LEU A 93 -1.04 -10.58 -16.10
N GLN A 94 0.12 -10.96 -15.55
CA GLN A 94 1.21 -10.05 -15.22
C GLN A 94 1.85 -9.47 -16.49
N VAL A 95 2.08 -10.29 -17.51
CA VAL A 95 2.58 -9.83 -18.82
C VAL A 95 1.56 -8.89 -19.47
N THR A 96 0.28 -9.26 -19.46
CA THR A 96 -0.79 -8.44 -20.03
C THR A 96 -0.91 -7.10 -19.31
N GLY A 97 -0.93 -7.11 -17.98
CA GLY A 97 -0.94 -5.92 -17.15
C GLY A 97 0.30 -5.04 -17.36
N GLY A 98 1.48 -5.66 -17.51
CA GLY A 98 2.72 -4.95 -17.83
C GLY A 98 2.68 -4.25 -19.19
N ILE A 99 2.17 -4.93 -20.23
CA ILE A 99 2.02 -4.33 -21.56
C ILE A 99 1.01 -3.18 -21.52
N ILE A 100 -0.16 -3.38 -20.90
CA ILE A 100 -1.18 -2.32 -20.75
C ILE A 100 -0.59 -1.13 -19.99
N GLY A 101 0.09 -1.37 -18.87
CA GLY A 101 0.73 -0.31 -18.08
C GLY A 101 1.79 0.46 -18.88
N ALA A 102 2.54 -0.21 -19.75
CA ALA A 102 3.53 0.44 -20.60
C ALA A 102 2.89 1.28 -21.72
N VAL A 103 1.84 0.75 -22.38
CA VAL A 103 1.16 1.44 -23.49
C VAL A 103 0.35 2.63 -23.00
N TYR A 104 -0.36 2.48 -21.88
CA TYR A 104 -1.26 3.50 -21.34
C TYR A 104 -0.58 4.39 -20.29
N LYS A 105 0.76 4.44 -20.27
CA LYS A 105 1.52 5.16 -19.25
C LYS A 105 1.07 6.61 -19.06
N SER A 106 0.87 7.37 -20.15
CA SER A 106 0.45 8.78 -20.05
C SER A 106 -0.92 8.95 -19.40
N GLN A 107 -1.86 8.07 -19.70
CA GLN A 107 -3.20 8.08 -19.10
C GLN A 107 -3.16 7.65 -17.63
N MET A 108 -2.27 6.70 -17.30
CA MET A 108 -2.02 6.30 -15.91
C MET A 108 -1.38 7.43 -15.10
N ASP A 109 -0.43 8.17 -15.68
CA ASP A 109 0.20 9.34 -15.04
C ASP A 109 -0.85 10.44 -14.78
N GLU A 110 -1.76 10.69 -15.73
CA GLU A 110 -2.85 11.65 -15.56
C GLU A 110 -3.83 11.21 -14.45
N ALA A 111 -4.29 9.95 -14.50
CA ALA A 111 -5.19 9.41 -13.48
C ALA A 111 -4.53 9.39 -12.08
N LEU A 112 -3.23 9.10 -12.02
CA LEU A 112 -2.44 9.15 -10.81
C LEU A 112 -2.37 10.58 -10.27
N ASN A 113 -2.04 11.56 -11.11
CA ASN A 113 -1.99 12.97 -10.70
C ASN A 113 -3.34 13.48 -10.18
N LEU A 114 -4.44 13.13 -10.84
CA LEU A 114 -5.80 13.46 -10.37
C LEU A 114 -6.11 12.82 -9.00
N THR A 115 -5.61 11.62 -8.77
CA THR A 115 -5.77 10.92 -7.49
C THR A 115 -4.92 11.58 -6.40
N LEU A 116 -3.66 11.91 -6.70
CA LEU A 116 -2.79 12.60 -5.75
C LEU A 116 -3.35 13.99 -5.41
N SER A 117 -3.86 14.76 -6.39
CA SER A 117 -4.47 16.05 -6.10
C SER A 117 -5.67 15.91 -5.18
N ALA A 118 -6.52 14.90 -5.39
CA ALA A 118 -7.66 14.64 -4.52
C ALA A 118 -7.25 14.23 -3.08
N ASN A 119 -6.09 13.57 -2.93
CA ASN A 119 -5.52 13.28 -1.61
C ASN A 119 -4.93 14.53 -0.94
N VAL A 120 -4.29 15.42 -1.72
CA VAL A 120 -3.83 16.73 -1.22
C VAL A 120 -5.02 17.56 -0.75
N ASP A 121 -6.12 17.60 -1.49
CA ASP A 121 -7.36 18.27 -1.06
C ASP A 121 -7.87 17.71 0.28
N ALA A 122 -7.73 16.39 0.50
CA ALA A 122 -8.10 15.76 1.77
C ALA A 122 -7.20 16.19 2.93
N LEU A 123 -5.90 16.46 2.69
CA LEU A 123 -4.97 17.03 3.67
C LEU A 123 -5.30 18.49 4.00
N GLN A 124 -5.79 19.26 3.03
CA GLN A 124 -6.17 20.66 3.22
C GLN A 124 -7.56 20.83 3.84
N SER A 125 -8.46 19.85 3.67
CA SER A 125 -9.81 19.91 4.22
C SER A 125 -9.81 20.05 5.75
N THR A 126 -10.58 21.01 6.25
CA THR A 126 -10.81 21.23 7.69
C THR A 126 -11.99 20.46 8.24
N THR A 127 -12.71 19.71 7.41
CA THR A 127 -13.95 19.02 7.79
C THR A 127 -13.80 17.52 7.51
N ASP A 128 -13.95 16.72 8.57
CA ASP A 128 -14.06 15.24 8.58
C ASP A 128 -12.82 14.39 8.22
N ASN A 129 -11.65 14.99 7.99
CA ASN A 129 -10.42 14.26 7.61
C ASN A 129 -9.34 14.17 8.71
N GLU A 130 -9.63 14.54 9.96
CA GLU A 130 -8.62 14.58 11.04
C GLU A 130 -7.90 13.24 11.23
N LYS A 131 -8.63 12.11 11.20
CA LYS A 131 -8.03 10.77 11.31
C LYS A 131 -7.06 10.46 10.17
N TYR A 132 -7.38 10.90 8.94
CA TYR A 132 -6.51 10.71 7.79
C TYR A 132 -5.25 11.56 7.95
N GLN A 133 -5.39 12.81 8.37
CA GLN A 133 -4.28 13.73 8.63
C GLN A 133 -3.35 13.21 9.73
N GLU A 134 -3.88 12.67 10.84
CA GLU A 134 -3.06 12.08 11.92
C GLU A 134 -2.25 10.87 11.44
N VAL A 135 -2.89 9.97 10.68
CA VAL A 135 -2.22 8.80 10.10
C VAL A 135 -1.15 9.24 9.10
N PHE A 136 -1.44 10.25 8.29
CA PHE A 136 -0.50 10.79 7.31
C PHE A 136 0.69 11.49 7.96
N GLN A 137 0.50 12.28 9.03
CA GLN A 137 1.60 12.87 9.81
C GLN A 137 2.50 11.81 10.44
N LYS A 138 1.91 10.72 10.94
CA LYS A 138 2.67 9.59 11.46
C LYS A 138 3.50 8.93 10.36
N PHE A 139 2.91 8.73 9.18
CA PHE A 139 3.61 8.20 8.02
C PHE A 139 4.78 9.10 7.58
N GLU A 140 4.57 10.41 7.49
CA GLU A 140 5.61 11.41 7.20
C GLU A 140 6.76 11.33 8.20
N LYS A 141 6.44 11.22 9.50
CA LYS A 141 7.45 11.09 10.56
C LYS A 141 8.23 9.78 10.48
N GLU A 142 7.55 8.65 10.24
CA GLU A 142 8.20 7.33 10.13
C GLU A 142 9.10 7.21 8.90
N ASN A 143 8.76 7.90 7.81
CA ASN A 143 9.52 7.89 6.56
C ASN A 143 10.44 9.11 6.39
N GLN A 144 10.47 10.02 7.37
CA GLN A 144 11.28 11.23 7.36
C GLN A 144 11.11 12.05 6.08
N CYS A 145 9.86 12.19 5.63
CA CYS A 145 9.47 12.94 4.44
C CYS A 145 8.34 13.94 4.78
N CYS A 146 8.10 14.89 3.88
CA CYS A 146 7.03 15.89 4.05
C CYS A 146 6.26 16.12 2.75
N GLY A 147 4.94 16.03 2.83
CA GLY A 147 4.02 16.24 1.71
C GLY A 147 3.92 15.05 0.75
N LEU A 148 3.07 15.22 -0.27
CA LEU A 148 2.76 14.20 -1.27
C LEU A 148 3.19 14.64 -2.69
N LEU A 149 2.82 15.86 -3.10
CA LEU A 149 3.07 16.44 -4.42
C LEU A 149 3.96 17.68 -4.36
N ASN A 150 3.68 18.63 -3.48
CA ASN A 150 4.37 19.93 -3.40
C ASN A 150 5.07 20.14 -2.05
N GLY A 151 5.20 19.08 -1.25
CA GLY A 151 5.90 19.13 0.03
C GLY A 151 5.03 19.77 1.11
N PRO A 152 5.55 20.67 1.97
CA PRO A 152 4.77 21.28 3.05
C PRO A 152 3.56 22.08 2.55
N GLU A 153 3.55 22.53 1.30
CA GLU A 153 2.44 23.27 0.69
C GLU A 153 1.17 22.42 0.55
N ASP A 154 1.30 21.09 0.47
CA ASP A 154 0.15 20.18 0.37
C ASP A 154 -0.76 20.24 1.60
N TRP A 155 -0.22 20.68 2.75
CA TRP A 155 -0.99 20.86 3.98
C TRP A 155 -1.81 22.16 4.02
N GLY A 156 -1.60 23.07 3.07
CA GLY A 156 -2.35 24.33 2.97
C GLY A 156 -2.37 25.11 4.29
N THR A 157 -3.56 25.56 4.71
CA THR A 157 -3.73 26.32 5.97
C THR A 157 -3.52 25.46 7.22
N ASN A 158 -3.70 24.14 7.13
CA ASN A 158 -3.50 23.23 8.26
C ASN A 158 -2.02 23.20 8.70
N PHE A 159 -1.09 23.47 7.79
CA PHE A 159 0.33 23.59 8.09
C PHE A 159 0.63 24.65 9.17
N TYR A 160 -0.20 25.69 9.27
CA TYR A 160 -0.04 26.82 10.18
C TYR A 160 -0.90 26.73 11.44
N LYS A 161 -1.74 25.70 11.57
CA LYS A 161 -2.65 25.54 12.71
C LYS A 161 -1.84 25.23 13.97
N TYR A 162 -1.76 26.16 14.93
CA TYR A 162 -0.99 25.99 16.15
C TYR A 162 -1.71 25.07 17.17
N PRO A 163 -0.99 24.14 17.84
CA PRO A 163 0.40 23.76 17.62
C PRO A 163 0.55 22.83 16.40
N SER A 164 1.29 23.25 15.36
CA SER A 164 1.52 22.41 14.19
C SER A 164 2.75 21.54 14.42
N LYS A 165 2.56 20.22 14.41
CA LYS A 165 3.66 19.22 14.43
C LYS A 165 3.91 18.62 13.06
N ILE A 166 3.25 19.14 12.03
CA ILE A 166 3.31 18.66 10.67
C ILE A 166 4.74 18.78 10.14
N CYS A 167 5.25 17.67 9.60
CA CYS A 167 6.59 17.55 9.02
C CYS A 167 7.77 17.94 9.93
N HIS A 168 7.58 18.06 11.25
CA HIS A 168 8.63 18.52 12.16
C HIS A 168 9.86 17.61 12.11
N CYS A 169 11.04 18.20 11.92
CA CYS A 169 12.32 17.49 11.85
C CYS A 169 13.24 17.97 12.96
N ASP A 170 13.75 17.03 13.78
CA ASP A 170 14.73 17.32 14.82
C ASP A 170 16.14 17.04 14.30
N PRO A 171 16.98 18.06 14.05
CA PRO A 171 18.30 17.89 13.44
C PRO A 171 19.33 17.23 14.38
N GLU A 172 19.03 17.08 15.66
CA GLU A 172 19.87 16.35 16.62
C GLU A 172 19.64 14.83 16.58
N GLU A 173 18.41 14.40 16.29
CA GLU A 173 18.05 12.97 16.15
C GLU A 173 18.14 12.49 14.69
N SER A 174 18.01 13.39 13.73
CA SER A 174 17.97 13.09 12.30
C SER A 174 19.33 13.39 11.64
N SER A 175 19.70 12.63 10.61
CA SER A 175 20.88 12.99 9.81
C SER A 175 20.67 14.37 9.16
N PRO A 176 21.67 15.27 9.17
CA PRO A 176 21.51 16.68 8.78
C PRO A 176 21.06 16.88 7.32
N ASP A 177 21.24 15.88 6.45
CA ASP A 177 20.83 15.93 5.05
C ASP A 177 19.31 15.74 4.84
N LEU A 178 18.56 15.33 5.87
CA LEU A 178 17.11 15.08 5.78
C LEU A 178 16.26 16.27 6.23
N CYS A 179 16.79 17.20 7.03
CA CYS A 179 16.06 18.38 7.47
C CYS A 179 16.38 19.58 6.57
N ILE A 180 15.35 20.35 6.22
CA ILE A 180 15.50 21.66 5.58
C ILE A 180 14.86 22.73 6.46
N GLU A 181 15.44 23.92 6.48
CA GLU A 181 14.81 25.07 7.11
C GLU A 181 13.73 25.62 6.17
N TYR A 182 12.49 25.64 6.64
CA TYR A 182 11.34 26.16 5.90
C TYR A 182 10.52 27.08 6.81
N GLN A 183 10.47 28.37 6.47
CA GLN A 183 9.73 29.39 7.23
C GLN A 183 10.04 29.36 8.75
N ASN A 184 11.32 29.36 9.11
CA ASN A 184 11.83 29.45 10.49
C ASN A 184 11.52 28.21 11.37
N ARG A 185 11.26 27.06 10.74
CA ARG A 185 11.22 25.73 11.37
C ARG A 185 11.99 24.70 10.54
N TYR A 186 12.48 23.64 11.18
CA TYR A 186 13.07 22.50 10.48
C TYR A 186 11.99 21.50 10.10
N ILE A 187 11.92 21.15 8.83
CA ILE A 187 11.00 20.14 8.30
C ILE A 187 11.74 19.06 7.53
N TYR A 188 11.13 17.89 7.42
CA TYR A 188 11.65 16.84 6.55
C TYR A 188 11.65 17.31 5.10
N LYS A 189 12.69 16.91 4.36
CA LYS A 189 12.78 17.10 2.93
C LYS A 189 11.70 16.28 2.20
N LYS A 190 11.22 16.80 1.08
CA LYS A 190 10.35 16.06 0.16
C LYS A 190 11.11 14.92 -0.53
#